data_AF-A0A7C4GPK8-F1
#
_entry.id   AF-A0A7C4GPK8-F1
#
_cell.length_a   1.000
_cell.length_b   1.000
_cell.length_c   1.000
_cell.angle_alpha   90.00
_cell.angle_beta   90.00
_cell.angle_gamma   90.00
#
_symmetry.space_group_name_H-M   'P 1'
#
loop_
_entity.id
_entity.type
_entity.pdbx_description
1 polymer ?
#
loop_
_entity_poly.entity_id
_entity_poly.type
_entity_poly.pdbx_seq_one_letter_code
_entity_poly.pdbx_strand_id
1 'polypeptide(L)'
;MVRVKVTFIGSVDVEGEPGVRVDFTSITPSGIIDKSSEDVLYAQQMIRGLLSGLQQAGLVPKYGTPRLIVYLTEREYKALGSPQINQIYELIFDKGIRLEKVTMETDSINSQYSHSDL
;
A
#
# COMPACT_ATOMS: atom_id res chain seq x y z
N MET A 1 2.61 0.89 -11.84
CA MET A 1 1.61 0.69 -10.76
C MET A 1 2.32 0.70 -9.42
N VAL A 2 1.69 1.27 -8.38
CA VAL A 2 2.23 1.30 -7.01
C VAL A 2 1.15 0.81 -6.07
N ARG A 3 1.46 -0.18 -5.24
CA ARG A 3 0.51 -0.59 -4.19
C ARG A 3 0.57 0.38 -3.02
N VAL A 4 -0.60 0.74 -2.52
CA VAL A 4 -0.78 1.61 -1.37
C VAL A 4 -1.74 1.00 -0.38
N LYS A 5 -1.59 1.35 0.89
CA LYS A 5 -2.49 0.95 1.97
C LYS A 5 -3.20 2.16 2.53
N VAL A 6 -4.49 2.04 2.81
CA VAL A 6 -5.23 3.06 3.56
C VAL A 6 -4.73 3.08 5.00
N THR A 7 -4.25 4.24 5.44
CA THR A 7 -3.64 4.43 6.77
C THR A 7 -4.45 5.35 7.66
N PHE A 8 -5.35 6.16 7.08
CA PHE A 8 -6.21 7.06 7.82
C PHE A 8 -7.51 7.30 7.05
N ILE A 9 -8.61 7.43 7.80
CA ILE A 9 -9.92 7.88 7.32
C ILE A 9 -10.46 8.84 8.38
N GLY A 10 -10.92 10.01 7.98
CA GLY A 10 -11.53 10.98 8.90
C GLY A 10 -12.57 11.86 8.21
N SER A 11 -13.54 12.35 8.98
CA SER A 11 -14.49 13.34 8.49
C SER A 11 -13.82 14.70 8.33
N VAL A 12 -14.17 15.42 7.27
CA VAL A 12 -13.64 16.75 6.94
C VAL A 12 -14.67 17.52 6.14
N ASP A 13 -14.60 18.85 6.16
CA ASP A 13 -15.37 19.69 5.23
C ASP A 13 -14.69 19.72 3.85
N VAL A 14 -15.47 19.51 2.80
CA VAL A 14 -15.03 19.64 1.40
C VAL A 14 -16.00 20.56 0.68
N GLU A 15 -15.53 21.77 0.34
CA GLU A 15 -16.32 22.80 -0.35
C GLU A 15 -17.61 23.23 0.39
N GLY A 16 -17.61 23.21 1.73
CA GLY A 16 -18.76 23.58 2.55
C GLY A 16 -19.76 22.46 2.80
N GLU A 17 -19.45 21.24 2.35
CA GLU A 17 -20.25 20.05 2.55
C GLU A 17 -19.47 18.97 3.34
N PRO A 18 -20.17 18.09 4.09
CA PRO A 18 -19.52 16.97 4.74
C PRO A 18 -18.79 16.05 3.74
N GLY A 19 -17.54 15.72 4.05
CA GLY A 19 -16.68 14.88 3.24
C GLY A 19 -15.76 13.99 4.08
N VAL A 20 -14.87 13.30 3.39
CA VAL A 20 -13.97 12.31 3.97
C VAL A 20 -12.55 12.52 3.46
N ARG A 21 -11.61 12.61 4.40
CA ARG A 21 -10.17 12.52 4.13
C ARG A 21 -9.74 11.06 4.17
N VAL A 22 -9.00 10.63 3.15
CA VAL A 22 -8.40 9.29 3.09
C VAL A 22 -6.91 9.41 2.79
N ASP A 23 -6.08 8.75 3.59
CA ASP A 23 -4.63 8.77 3.40
C ASP A 23 -4.13 7.40 2.96
N PHE A 24 -3.58 7.35 1.76
CA PHE A 24 -2.90 6.20 1.18
C PHE A 24 -1.40 6.32 1.38
N THR A 25 -0.78 5.29 1.94
CA THR A 25 0.67 5.21 2.09
C THR A 25 1.20 4.07 1.23
N SER A 26 2.23 4.31 0.43
CA SER A 26 2.89 3.27 -0.36
C SER A 26 3.27 2.10 0.52
N ILE A 27 2.92 0.89 0.09
CA ILE A 27 3.62 -0.28 0.57
C ILE A 27 4.88 -0.37 -0.27
N THR A 28 5.92 0.38 0.12
CA THR A 28 7.24 0.22 -0.49
C THR A 28 7.52 -1.28 -0.55
N PRO A 29 7.96 -1.86 -1.69
CA PRO A 29 8.54 -3.18 -1.63
C PRO A 29 9.69 -3.04 -0.62
N SER A 30 9.59 -3.67 0.55
CA SER A 30 10.76 -3.95 1.35
C SER A 30 11.67 -4.70 0.38
N GLY A 31 12.64 -3.97 -0.22
CA GLY A 31 13.30 -4.39 -1.46
C GLY A 31 13.68 -5.84 -1.35
N ILE A 32 13.35 -6.66 -2.37
CA ILE A 32 13.51 -8.12 -2.40
C ILE A 32 14.73 -8.50 -1.56
N ILE A 33 14.46 -8.89 -0.31
CA ILE A 33 15.50 -9.22 0.63
C ILE A 33 15.80 -10.67 0.31
N ASP A 34 16.87 -10.90 -0.43
CA ASP A 34 17.43 -12.23 -0.51
C ASP A 34 17.90 -12.61 0.90
N LYS A 35 17.13 -13.48 1.57
CA LYS A 35 17.37 -13.96 2.93
C LYS A 35 18.35 -15.14 2.93
N SER A 36 19.27 -15.19 1.97
CA SER A 36 20.08 -16.38 1.72
C SER A 36 21.25 -16.55 2.71
N SER A 37 21.58 -15.55 3.55
CA SER A 37 22.67 -15.66 4.55
C SER A 37 22.45 -14.81 5.82
N GLU A 38 22.89 -15.32 6.97
CA GLU A 38 22.90 -14.61 8.27
C GLU A 38 23.72 -13.32 8.21
N ASP A 39 24.86 -13.35 7.51
CA ASP A 39 25.74 -12.17 7.37
C ASP A 39 25.04 -11.02 6.64
N VAL A 40 24.19 -11.37 5.67
CA VAL A 40 23.38 -10.41 4.91
C VAL A 40 22.30 -9.80 5.80
N LEU A 41 21.70 -10.56 6.72
CA LEU A 41 20.75 -10.05 7.71
C LEU A 41 21.43 -9.10 8.72
N TYR A 42 22.61 -9.44 9.21
CA TYR A 42 23.38 -8.59 10.12
C TYR A 42 23.80 -7.28 9.46
N ALA A 43 24.37 -7.34 8.25
CA ALA A 43 24.75 -6.15 7.49
C ALA A 43 23.54 -5.24 7.24
N GLN A 44 22.37 -5.82 6.93
CA GLN A 44 21.14 -5.06 6.74
C GLN A 44 20.64 -4.37 8.01
N GLN A 45 20.70 -5.05 9.16
CA GLN A 45 20.32 -4.44 10.44
C GLN A 45 21.24 -3.27 10.78
N MET A 46 22.54 -3.41 10.53
CA MET A 46 23.51 -2.33 10.71
C MET A 46 23.21 -1.14 9.80
N ILE A 47 22.95 -1.38 8.50
CA ILE A 47 22.61 -0.32 7.54
C ILE A 47 21.31 0.39 7.95
N ARG A 48 20.29 -0.35 8.37
CA ARG A 48 19.02 0.23 8.86
C ARG A 48 19.22 1.06 10.12
N GLY A 49 20.02 0.58 11.07
CA GLY A 49 20.37 1.31 12.28
C GLY A 49 21.13 2.61 11.98
N LEU A 50 22.11 2.55 11.08
CA LEU A 50 22.87 3.70 10.62
C LEU A 50 21.98 4.74 9.94
N LEU A 51 21.15 4.33 8.98
CA LEU A 51 20.22 5.21 8.29
C LEU A 51 19.21 5.83 9.27
N SER A 52 18.73 5.07 10.25
CA SER A 52 17.83 5.57 11.29
C SER A 52 18.51 6.64 12.16
N GLY A 53 19.78 6.42 12.55
CA GLY A 53 20.57 7.40 13.29
C GLY A 53 20.81 8.68 12.51
N LEU A 54 21.18 8.58 11.24
CA LEU A 54 21.39 9.75 10.37
C LEU A 54 20.09 10.53 10.10
N GLN A 55 18.94 9.85 10.02
CA GLN A 55 17.62 10.47 9.91
C GLN A 55 17.20 11.20 11.20
N GLN A 56 17.50 10.63 12.37
CA GLN A 56 17.26 11.30 13.66
C GLN A 56 18.14 12.54 13.83
N ALA A 57 19.37 12.48 13.32
CA ALA A 57 20.30 13.61 13.30
C ALA A 57 19.98 14.67 12.23
N GLY A 58 18.96 14.44 11.37
CA GLY A 58 18.58 15.36 10.29
C GLY A 58 19.59 15.45 9.13
N LEU A 59 20.56 14.54 9.07
CA LEU A 59 21.66 14.54 8.09
C LEU A 59 21.28 13.90 6.75
N VAL A 60 20.23 13.09 6.74
CA VAL A 60 19.59 12.58 5.53
C VAL A 60 18.10 12.86 5.58
N PRO A 61 17.49 13.24 4.44
CA PRO A 61 16.04 13.34 4.37
C PRO A 61 15.44 11.99 4.78
N LYS A 62 14.42 12.04 5.65
CA LYS A 62 13.56 10.89 5.85
C LYS A 62 13.00 10.56 4.47
N TYR A 63 13.43 9.44 3.87
CA TYR A 63 12.78 8.93 2.67
C TYR A 63 11.34 8.62 3.07
N GLY A 64 10.48 9.62 2.91
CA GLY A 64 9.07 9.50 3.20
C GLY A 64 8.54 8.41 2.30
N THR A 65 7.91 7.40 2.90
CA THR A 65 7.10 6.47 2.13
C THR A 65 6.10 7.29 1.34
N PRO A 66 6.07 7.19 -0.01
CA PRO A 66 5.18 8.01 -0.82
C PRO A 66 3.74 7.95 -0.29
N ARG A 67 3.14 9.11 -0.03
CA ARG A 67 1.79 9.22 0.55
C ARG A 67 0.91 10.03 -0.39
N LEU A 68 -0.29 9.54 -0.64
CA LEU A 68 -1.36 10.25 -1.34
C LEU A 68 -2.46 10.55 -0.32
N ILE A 69 -2.80 11.82 -0.15
CA ILE A 69 -3.91 12.26 0.71
C ILE A 69 -4.99 12.80 -0.24
N VAL A 70 -6.20 12.26 -0.12
CA VAL A 70 -7.36 12.73 -0.89
C VAL A 70 -8.44 13.24 0.04
N TYR A 71 -9.12 14.29 -0.39
CA TYR A 71 -10.29 14.88 0.25
C TYR A 71 -11.43 14.64 -0.72
N LEU A 72 -12.43 13.89 -0.29
CA LEU A 72 -13.51 13.41 -1.12
C LEU A 72 -14.82 13.90 -0.54
N THR A 73 -15.74 14.34 -1.40
CA THR A 73 -17.16 14.43 -1.02
C THR A 73 -17.66 13.05 -0.60
N GLU A 74 -18.77 12.97 0.16
CA GLU A 74 -19.38 11.68 0.49
C GLU A 74 -19.68 10.81 -0.74
N ARG A 75 -20.10 11.46 -1.84
CA ARG A 75 -20.44 10.78 -3.09
C ARG A 75 -19.19 10.14 -3.71
N GLU A 76 -18.08 10.85 -3.76
CA GLU A 76 -16.82 10.35 -4.31
C GLU A 76 -16.22 9.25 -3.42
N TYR A 77 -16.31 9.40 -2.10
CA TYR A 77 -15.89 8.36 -1.16
C TYR A 77 -16.67 7.05 -1.36
N LYS A 78 -17.99 7.14 -1.54
CA LYS A 78 -18.85 5.98 -1.87
C LYS A 78 -18.51 5.41 -3.25
N ALA A 79 -18.25 6.25 -4.26
CA ALA A 79 -17.86 5.83 -5.59
C ALA A 79 -16.50 5.12 -5.63
N LEU A 80 -15.59 5.49 -4.72
CA LEU A 80 -14.31 4.79 -4.49
C LEU A 80 -14.50 3.41 -3.81
N GLY A 81 -15.73 3.03 -3.48
CA GLY A 81 -16.06 1.76 -2.85
C GLY A 81 -15.90 1.76 -1.34
N SER A 82 -15.94 2.95 -0.71
CA SER A 82 -15.86 3.16 0.75
C SER A 82 -14.64 2.46 1.36
N PRO A 83 -13.40 2.89 1.00
CA PRO A 83 -12.17 2.26 1.47
C PRO A 83 -12.13 2.12 2.98
N GLN A 84 -11.58 1.01 3.49
CA GLN A 84 -11.38 0.81 4.92
C GLN A 84 -9.91 0.90 5.30
N ILE A 85 -9.63 1.22 6.57
CA ILE A 85 -8.26 1.21 7.11
C ILE A 85 -7.63 -0.18 6.85
N ASN A 86 -6.35 -0.18 6.48
CA ASN A 86 -5.56 -1.34 6.07
C ASN A 86 -5.93 -1.97 4.72
N GLN A 87 -6.98 -1.51 4.03
CA GLN A 87 -7.26 -1.98 2.68
C GLN A 87 -6.14 -1.56 1.72
N ILE A 88 -5.76 -2.46 0.81
CA ILE A 88 -4.71 -2.25 -0.19
C ILE A 88 -5.35 -1.89 -1.52
N TYR A 89 -4.77 -0.90 -2.19
CA TYR A 89 -5.16 -0.43 -3.52
C TYR A 89 -3.95 -0.45 -4.45
N GLU A 90 -4.22 -0.56 -5.74
CA GLU A 90 -3.24 -0.40 -6.79
C GLU A 90 -3.42 0.98 -7.44
N LEU A 91 -2.42 1.85 -7.29
CA LEU A 91 -2.35 3.11 -8.01
C LEU A 91 -1.78 2.87 -9.40
N ILE A 92 -2.58 3.16 -10.42
CA ILE A 92 -2.16 3.09 -11.81
C ILE A 92 -1.86 4.51 -12.28
N PHE A 93 -0.60 4.75 -12.67
CA PHE A 93 -0.14 5.98 -13.30
C PHE A 93 -0.02 5.70 -14.81
N ASP A 94 -1.07 6.02 -15.57
CA ASP A 94 -1.10 5.81 -17.02
C ASP A 94 -0.86 7.15 -17.77
N LYS A 95 -1.92 7.80 -18.26
CA LYS A 95 -1.97 9.19 -18.73
C LYS A 95 -2.56 10.12 -17.64
N GLY A 96 -2.97 9.57 -16.49
CA GLY A 96 -3.44 10.22 -15.27
C GLY A 96 -3.35 9.27 -14.06
N ILE A 97 -3.98 9.62 -12.93
CA ILE A 97 -4.06 8.73 -11.76
C ILE A 97 -5.43 8.04 -11.76
N ARG A 98 -5.46 6.71 -11.86
CA ARG A 98 -6.68 5.88 -11.75
C ARG A 98 -6.57 4.95 -10.54
N LEU A 99 -7.58 4.96 -9.67
CA LEU A 99 -7.71 4.13 -8.48
C LEU A 99 -8.66 2.98 -8.76
N GLU A 100 -8.15 1.74 -8.80
CA GLU A 100 -8.98 0.54 -9.00
C GLU A 100 -8.96 -0.33 -7.74
N LYS A 101 -10.14 -0.79 -7.31
CA LYS A 101 -10.30 -1.68 -6.16
C LYS A 101 -9.96 -3.11 -6.59
N VAL A 102 -8.89 -3.67 -6.04
CA VAL A 102 -8.54 -5.08 -6.28
C VAL A 102 -9.39 -5.96 -5.35
N THR A 103 -10.25 -6.77 -5.92
CA THR A 103 -10.96 -7.85 -5.21
C THR A 103 -10.07 -9.09 -5.30
N MET A 104 -9.64 -9.65 -4.16
CA MET A 104 -8.94 -10.93 -4.15
C MET A 104 -9.95 -12.04 -4.42
N GLU A 105 -9.94 -12.61 -5.63
CA GLU A 105 -10.57 -13.90 -5.88
C GLU A 105 -9.68 -14.99 -5.25
N THR A 106 -10.22 -15.68 -4.25
CA THR A 106 -9.62 -16.89 -3.70
C THR A 106 -9.79 -18.00 -4.72
N ASP A 107 -8.73 -18.30 -5.47
CA ASP A 107 -8.68 -19.48 -6.33
C ASP A 107 -9.04 -20.73 -5.53
N SER A 108 -10.22 -21.27 -5.84
CA SER A 108 -10.68 -22.55 -5.33
C SER A 108 -9.88 -23.64 -6.03
N ILE A 109 -8.75 -24.04 -5.46
CA ILE A 109 -8.09 -25.29 -5.84
C ILE A 109 -9.02 -26.42 -5.41
N ASN A 110 -9.82 -26.94 -6.34
CA ASN A 110 -10.58 -28.16 -6.14
C ASN A 110 -10.31 -29.15 -7.27
N SER A 111 -9.48 -30.13 -6.92
CA SER A 111 -9.60 -31.57 -7.20
C SER A 111 -10.35 -32.00 -8.47
N GLN A 112 -9.63 -32.60 -9.41
CA GLN A 112 -10.14 -33.73 -10.18
C GLN A 112 -9.07 -34.84 -10.24
N TYR A 113 -9.18 -35.80 -9.33
CA TYR A 113 -8.86 -37.20 -9.62
C TYR A 113 -10.16 -37.88 -10.06
N SER A 114 -10.22 -38.40 -11.28
CA SER A 114 -10.81 -39.73 -11.55
C SER A 114 -10.43 -40.22 -12.95
N HIS A 115 -9.99 -41.48 -12.98
CA HIS A 115 -9.68 -42.34 -14.13
C HIS A 115 -10.79 -42.40 -15.19
N SER A 116 -10.39 -42.67 -16.44
CA SER A 116 -11.00 -43.72 -17.28
C SER A 116 -10.05 -44.14 -18.42
N ASP A 117 -9.62 -45.40 -18.35
CA ASP A 117 -9.44 -46.39 -19.41
C ASP A 117 -8.81 -46.01 -20.77
N LEU A 118 -7.69 -46.66 -21.09
CA LEU A 118 -7.49 -47.51 -22.28
C LEU A 118 -6.27 -48.43 -22.10
#